data_AF-N1VU77-F1
#
_entry.id   AF-N1VU77-F1
#
_cell.length_a   1.000
_cell.length_b   1.000
_cell.length_c   1.000
_cell.angle_alpha   90.00
_cell.angle_beta   90.00
_cell.angle_gamma   90.00
#
_symmetry.space_group_name_H-M   'P 1'
#
loop_
_entity.id
_entity.type
_entity.pdbx_description
1 polymer ?
#
loop_
_entity_poly.entity_id
_entity_poly.type
_entity_poly.pdbx_seq_one_letter_code
_entity_poly.pdbx_strand_id
1 'polypeptide(L)'
;MKFCRFCGTKEIQFRKSGKFGCVHCAQIFNFPKPNRKTKIQENKIKNLESFLKTNTNSIQLLSFRTRITRNLKSSLFPYYDPMIDKSKQLLVENGLGFDLVQDTDFSFENSVGDFEPRTGFYLGSEDHIRWEVITPHSLTNGNQNLLWEKKKISIFRFLFRNSLWAKLPGIGFVSSCPSNLGAGRRDSLLLGLDPEVVSEFFSILQTLSEFGIEFAPSTDHRMRNIGKDRVLVVKISWKNALAVQKRQFYKILGLLGSY
;
A
#
# COMPACT_ATOMS: atom_id res chain seq x y z
N MET A 1 -33.84 6.91 -0.11
CA MET A 1 -32.40 7.23 -0.24
C MET A 1 -31.62 6.47 0.82
N LYS A 2 -30.62 5.66 0.47
CA LYS A 2 -29.81 4.94 1.47
C LYS A 2 -28.84 5.90 2.18
N PHE A 3 -28.71 5.77 3.49
CA PHE A 3 -27.72 6.48 4.29
C PHE A 3 -27.29 5.61 5.48
N CYS A 4 -26.13 5.90 6.04
CA CYS A 4 -25.64 5.25 7.24
C CYS A 4 -26.24 5.90 8.49
N ARG A 5 -27.03 5.14 9.25
CA ARG A 5 -27.66 5.63 10.49
C ARG A 5 -26.65 6.01 11.58
N PHE A 6 -25.42 5.50 11.50
CA PHE A 6 -24.39 5.72 12.51
C PHE A 6 -23.54 6.98 12.27
N CYS A 7 -23.19 7.28 11.01
CA CYS A 7 -22.34 8.43 10.67
C CYS A 7 -23.01 9.47 9.78
N GLY A 8 -24.27 9.24 9.38
CA GLY A 8 -25.02 10.15 8.52
C GLY A 8 -24.57 10.18 7.05
N THR A 9 -23.52 9.47 6.65
CA THR A 9 -23.08 9.41 5.24
C THR A 9 -24.23 8.96 4.35
N LYS A 10 -24.50 9.72 3.29
CA LYS A 10 -25.51 9.42 2.28
C LYS A 10 -24.90 8.61 1.14
N GLU A 11 -25.69 7.77 0.47
CA GLU A 11 -25.20 6.98 -0.68
C GLU A 11 -24.61 7.88 -1.78
N ILE A 12 -25.20 9.05 -2.02
CA ILE A 12 -24.66 10.00 -3.01
C ILE A 12 -23.29 10.56 -2.61
N GLN A 13 -23.05 10.77 -1.31
CA GLN A 13 -21.73 11.18 -0.82
C GLN A 13 -20.72 10.06 -1.00
N PHE A 14 -21.11 8.82 -0.67
CA PHE A 14 -20.28 7.64 -0.89
C PHE A 14 -19.94 7.43 -2.36
N ARG A 15 -20.90 7.57 -3.29
CA ARG A 15 -20.65 7.42 -4.73
C ARG A 15 -19.70 8.49 -5.28
N LYS A 16 -19.73 9.71 -4.72
CA LYS A 16 -18.83 10.80 -5.10
C LYS A 16 -17.42 10.64 -4.52
N SER A 17 -17.30 10.29 -3.24
CA SER A 17 -16.01 10.22 -2.55
C SER A 17 -15.33 8.85 -2.67
N GLY A 18 -16.11 7.79 -2.83
CA GLY A 18 -15.66 6.41 -2.69
C GLY A 18 -15.20 6.07 -1.26
N LYS A 19 -15.61 6.85 -0.24
CA LYS A 19 -15.15 6.70 1.15
C LYS A 19 -16.29 6.37 2.11
N PHE A 20 -16.06 5.41 3.00
CA PHE A 20 -16.90 5.12 4.16
C PHE A 20 -16.68 6.16 5.27
N GLY A 21 -17.76 6.51 5.97
CA GLY A 21 -17.70 7.37 7.15
C GLY A 21 -17.52 6.63 8.47
N CYS A 22 -17.86 5.35 8.51
CA CYS A 22 -17.66 4.46 9.65
C CYS A 22 -17.76 3.00 9.21
N VAL A 23 -17.51 2.08 10.15
CA VAL A 23 -17.57 0.63 9.93
C VAL A 23 -18.88 0.15 9.30
N HIS A 24 -20.03 0.72 9.70
CA HIS A 24 -21.36 0.29 9.24
C HIS A 24 -21.65 0.64 7.78
N CYS A 25 -20.94 1.63 7.20
CA CYS A 25 -21.11 1.99 5.79
C CYS A 25 -20.86 0.79 4.86
N ALA A 26 -19.92 -0.10 5.23
CA ALA A 26 -19.57 -1.30 4.47
C ALA A 26 -20.68 -2.36 4.44
N GLN A 27 -21.71 -2.24 5.28
CA GLN A 27 -22.88 -3.14 5.26
C GLN A 27 -24.05 -2.55 4.47
N ILE A 28 -24.05 -1.24 4.22
CA ILE A 28 -25.19 -0.50 3.66
C ILE A 28 -24.97 -0.15 2.19
N PHE A 29 -23.77 0.31 1.84
CA PHE A 29 -23.47 0.76 0.49
C PHE A 29 -23.01 -0.38 -0.40
N ASN A 30 -23.40 -0.31 -1.68
CA ASN A 30 -22.91 -1.21 -2.69
C ASN A 30 -21.52 -0.74 -3.14
N PHE A 31 -20.54 -1.62 -3.09
CA PHE A 31 -19.19 -1.38 -3.60
C PHE A 31 -18.65 -2.67 -4.22
N PRO A 32 -17.68 -2.57 -5.14
CA PRO A 32 -16.96 -3.74 -5.63
C PRO A 32 -16.22 -4.37 -4.44
N LYS A 33 -16.73 -5.49 -3.94
CA LYS A 33 -16.01 -6.27 -2.93
C LYS A 33 -14.71 -6.73 -3.59
N PRO A 34 -13.55 -6.66 -2.89
CA PRO A 34 -12.28 -7.15 -3.43
C PRO A 34 -12.52 -8.56 -4.01
N ASN A 35 -12.40 -8.67 -5.33
CA ASN A 35 -13.05 -9.74 -6.07
C ASN A 35 -12.32 -11.07 -5.86
N ARG A 36 -13.13 -12.14 -5.93
CA ARG A 36 -12.84 -13.54 -5.55
C ARG A 36 -11.59 -14.10 -6.23
N LYS A 37 -10.74 -14.80 -5.44
CA LYS A 37 -9.89 -15.97 -5.74
C LYS A 37 -9.53 -16.31 -7.21
N THR A 38 -9.32 -15.35 -8.10
CA THR A 38 -8.94 -15.62 -9.48
C THR A 38 -7.43 -15.79 -9.54
N LYS A 39 -7.00 -17.03 -9.80
CA LYS A 39 -5.60 -17.33 -10.07
C LYS A 39 -5.22 -16.65 -11.38
N ILE A 40 -4.06 -16.01 -11.40
CA ILE A 40 -3.51 -15.43 -12.62
C ILE A 40 -3.16 -16.57 -13.57
N GLN A 41 -3.57 -16.45 -14.83
CA GLN A 41 -3.25 -17.44 -15.85
C GLN A 41 -1.73 -17.50 -16.07
N GLU A 42 -1.20 -18.72 -16.25
CA GLU A 42 0.25 -18.96 -16.32
C GLU A 42 0.89 -18.29 -17.54
N ASN A 43 0.17 -18.19 -18.67
CA ASN A 43 0.61 -17.47 -19.86
C ASN A 43 0.84 -15.97 -19.58
N LYS A 44 -0.03 -15.30 -18.80
CA LYS A 44 0.12 -13.89 -18.43
C LYS A 44 1.37 -13.69 -17.55
N ILE A 45 1.63 -14.64 -16.65
CA ILE A 45 2.85 -14.66 -15.83
C ILE A 45 4.10 -14.83 -16.71
N LYS A 46 4.12 -15.86 -17.57
CA LYS A 46 5.25 -16.14 -18.47
C LYS A 46 5.55 -14.97 -19.42
N ASN A 47 4.51 -14.30 -19.92
CA ASN A 47 4.66 -13.12 -20.75
C ASN A 47 5.40 -12.00 -20.00
N LEU A 48 4.95 -11.67 -18.78
CA LEU A 48 5.63 -10.68 -17.95
C LEU A 48 7.06 -11.09 -17.60
N GLU A 49 7.30 -12.36 -17.25
CA GLU A 49 8.67 -12.86 -16.98
C GLU A 49 9.58 -12.74 -18.20
N SER A 50 9.10 -13.11 -19.38
CA SER A 50 9.86 -13.02 -20.62
C SER A 50 10.22 -11.57 -20.93
N PHE A 51 9.24 -10.67 -20.82
CA PHE A 51 9.44 -9.24 -21.04
C PHE A 51 10.50 -8.65 -20.10
N LEU A 52 10.44 -8.97 -18.80
CA LEU A 52 11.41 -8.48 -17.82
C LEU A 52 12.82 -9.01 -18.09
N LYS A 53 12.95 -10.27 -18.51
CA LYS A 53 14.24 -10.88 -18.87
C LYS A 53 14.86 -10.27 -20.13
N THR A 54 14.05 -9.94 -21.12
CA THR A 54 14.53 -9.31 -22.36
C THR A 54 14.93 -7.86 -22.14
N ASN A 55 14.26 -7.16 -21.21
CA ASN A 55 14.41 -5.71 -21.01
C ASN A 55 15.10 -5.35 -19.68
N THR A 56 16.00 -6.19 -19.16
CA THR A 56 16.65 -5.98 -17.85
C THR A 56 17.39 -4.65 -17.75
N ASN A 57 17.98 -4.18 -18.84
CA ASN A 57 18.75 -2.93 -18.87
C ASN A 57 17.86 -1.69 -18.94
N SER A 58 16.59 -1.86 -19.31
CA SER A 58 15.61 -0.78 -19.50
C SER A 58 14.60 -0.67 -18.37
N ILE A 59 14.76 -1.51 -17.32
CA ILE A 59 13.87 -1.58 -16.17
C ILE A 59 14.72 -1.58 -14.91
N GLN A 60 14.62 -0.49 -14.14
CA GLN A 60 15.33 -0.35 -12.88
C GLN A 60 14.36 -0.42 -11.71
N LEU A 61 14.60 -1.33 -10.76
CA LEU A 61 13.88 -1.30 -9.50
C LEU A 61 14.46 -0.22 -8.57
N LEU A 62 13.58 0.68 -8.13
CA LEU A 62 13.96 1.79 -7.26
C LEU A 62 13.68 1.48 -5.79
N SER A 63 12.45 1.06 -5.47
CA SER A 63 12.07 0.77 -4.10
C SER A 63 10.87 -0.16 -3.97
N PHE A 64 10.73 -0.71 -2.76
CA PHE A 64 9.60 -1.46 -2.27
C PHE A 64 8.88 -0.65 -1.22
N ARG A 65 7.57 -0.76 -1.15
CA ARG A 65 6.78 -0.17 -0.08
C ARG A 65 5.70 -1.13 0.38
N THR A 66 5.62 -1.36 1.68
CA THR A 66 4.47 -2.00 2.31
C THR A 66 3.73 -0.95 3.11
N ARG A 67 2.40 -0.87 2.98
CA ARG A 67 1.55 -0.04 3.81
C ARG A 67 0.41 -0.84 4.40
N ILE A 68 0.02 -0.52 5.63
CA ILE A 68 -1.16 -1.07 6.31
C ILE A 68 -1.97 0.06 6.91
N THR A 69 -3.27 0.10 6.64
CA THR A 69 -4.16 1.14 7.21
C THR A 69 -5.15 0.58 8.22
N ARG A 70 -5.50 1.37 9.23
CA ARG A 70 -6.44 1.02 10.29
C ARG A 70 -7.29 2.21 10.71
N ASN A 71 -8.56 1.93 10.94
CA ASN A 71 -9.47 2.81 11.66
C ASN A 71 -9.80 2.24 13.03
N LEU A 72 -10.02 3.15 13.98
CA LEU A 72 -10.34 2.83 15.36
C LEU A 72 -11.73 2.21 15.45
N LYS A 73 -11.89 1.24 16.36
CA LYS A 73 -13.18 0.61 16.63
C LYS A 73 -14.17 1.64 17.19
N SER A 74 -15.43 1.54 16.77
CA SER A 74 -16.54 2.37 17.26
C SER A 74 -16.33 3.88 17.06
N SER A 75 -15.56 4.27 16.04
CA SER A 75 -15.31 5.66 15.69
C SER A 75 -15.87 6.00 14.31
N LEU A 76 -16.08 7.30 14.08
CA LEU A 76 -16.11 7.84 12.72
C LEU A 76 -14.72 7.73 12.09
N PHE A 77 -14.64 7.71 10.78
CA PHE A 77 -13.37 7.66 10.04
C PHE A 77 -12.84 9.07 9.75
N PRO A 78 -11.55 9.24 9.39
CA PRO A 78 -10.89 10.56 9.29
C PRO A 78 -11.55 11.60 8.41
N TYR A 79 -12.36 11.19 7.44
CA TYR A 79 -13.16 12.13 6.65
C TYR A 79 -14.09 12.99 7.52
N TYR A 80 -14.51 12.46 8.68
CA TYR A 80 -15.33 13.15 9.67
C TYR A 80 -14.57 13.51 10.93
N ASP A 81 -13.71 12.61 11.42
CA ASP A 81 -12.96 12.81 12.66
C ASP A 81 -11.58 12.15 12.55
N PRO A 82 -10.48 12.92 12.45
CA PRO A 82 -9.14 12.36 12.26
C PRO A 82 -8.60 11.66 13.51
N MET A 83 -9.15 11.93 14.70
CA MET A 83 -8.75 11.32 15.98
C MET A 83 -7.22 11.26 16.20
N ILE A 84 -6.50 12.35 15.89
CA ILE A 84 -5.02 12.41 15.93
C ILE A 84 -4.50 12.06 17.33
N ASP A 85 -4.96 12.77 18.37
CA ASP A 85 -4.46 12.59 19.74
C ASP A 85 -4.73 11.19 20.27
N LYS A 86 -5.93 10.67 20.03
CA LYS A 86 -6.31 9.31 20.41
C LYS A 86 -5.47 8.26 19.69
N SER A 87 -5.18 8.47 18.41
CA SER A 87 -4.32 7.57 17.63
C SER A 87 -2.87 7.62 18.08
N LYS A 88 -2.36 8.81 18.40
CA LYS A 88 -1.03 9.03 18.97
C LYS A 88 -0.89 8.36 20.33
N GLN A 89 -1.84 8.60 21.24
CA GLN A 89 -1.90 7.97 22.55
C GLN A 89 -1.88 6.45 22.43
N LEU A 90 -2.70 5.89 21.55
CA LEU A 90 -2.75 4.45 21.31
C LEU A 90 -1.39 3.87 20.86
N LEU A 91 -0.65 4.60 20.01
CA LEU A 91 0.70 4.19 19.61
C LEU A 91 1.67 4.22 20.79
N VAL A 92 1.64 5.28 21.61
CA VAL A 92 2.49 5.41 22.81
C VAL A 92 2.23 4.28 23.80
N GLU A 93 0.95 3.99 24.10
CA GLU A 93 0.53 2.92 25.01
C GLU A 93 0.95 1.52 24.54
N ASN A 94 1.24 1.35 23.24
CA ASN A 94 1.72 0.09 22.66
C ASN A 94 3.24 0.10 22.39
N GLY A 95 3.98 1.10 22.89
CA GLY A 95 5.43 1.20 22.71
C GLY A 95 5.87 1.56 21.29
N LEU A 96 4.95 2.10 20.48
CA LEU A 96 5.15 2.46 19.06
C LEU A 96 5.19 3.98 18.84
N GLY A 97 5.20 4.77 19.92
CA GLY A 97 5.22 6.24 19.84
C GLY A 97 6.45 6.81 19.11
N PHE A 98 7.60 6.14 19.24
CA PHE A 98 8.84 6.52 18.55
C PHE A 98 8.81 6.30 17.04
N ASP A 99 7.86 5.50 16.54
CA ASP A 99 7.68 5.24 15.11
C ASP A 99 6.73 6.24 14.46
N LEU A 100 6.28 7.27 15.17
CA LEU A 100 5.43 8.32 14.63
C LEU A 100 6.25 9.25 13.73
N VAL A 101 5.83 9.40 12.48
CA VAL A 101 6.42 10.38 11.55
C VAL A 101 5.97 11.77 11.95
N GLN A 102 6.90 12.70 12.19
CA GLN A 102 6.57 14.08 12.47
C GLN A 102 6.45 14.86 11.16
N ASP A 103 5.54 15.83 11.07
CA ASP A 103 5.36 16.66 9.87
C ASP A 103 6.62 17.47 9.49
N THR A 104 7.60 17.56 10.39
CA THR A 104 8.93 18.17 10.14
C THR A 104 9.91 17.24 9.40
N ASP A 105 9.62 15.94 9.26
CA ASP A 105 10.51 14.96 8.60
C ASP A 105 10.40 14.97 7.06
N PHE A 106 9.69 15.96 6.49
CA PHE A 106 9.51 16.13 5.05
C PHE A 106 10.65 16.85 4.34
N SER A 107 11.77 17.15 5.02
CA SER A 107 13.01 17.53 4.35
C SER A 107 13.55 16.33 3.56
N PHE A 108 13.14 16.26 2.30
CA PHE A 108 13.73 15.41 1.27
C PHE A 108 15.14 15.86 0.84
N GLU A 109 15.80 16.67 1.66
CA GLU A 109 17.00 17.39 1.31
C GLU A 109 18.26 16.60 1.70
N ASN A 110 18.97 16.19 0.64
CA ASN A 110 20.43 16.29 0.55
C ASN A 110 21.32 15.27 1.28
N SER A 111 21.06 13.97 1.15
CA SER A 111 22.19 13.03 1.19
C SER A 111 22.07 11.95 0.11
N VAL A 112 22.82 12.16 -0.97
CA VAL A 112 23.26 11.11 -1.88
C VAL A 112 24.26 10.26 -1.08
N GLY A 113 23.75 9.31 -0.31
CA GLY A 113 24.55 8.44 0.55
C GLY A 113 23.68 7.90 1.68
N ASP A 114 23.51 6.59 1.71
CA ASP A 114 22.72 5.81 2.69
C ASP A 114 21.22 6.11 2.78
N PHE A 115 20.47 5.57 1.82
CA PHE A 115 19.02 5.44 1.99
C PHE A 115 18.69 4.32 2.98
N GLU A 116 18.58 4.60 4.27
CA GLU A 116 18.03 3.62 5.22
C GLU A 116 16.55 3.29 4.91
N PRO A 117 16.05 2.08 5.26
CA PRO A 117 14.64 1.77 5.12
C PRO A 117 13.80 2.70 5.99
N ARG A 118 12.92 3.49 5.38
CA ARG A 118 12.04 4.40 6.11
C ARG A 118 10.83 3.64 6.62
N THR A 119 10.62 3.63 7.92
CA THR A 119 9.46 3.03 8.60
C THR A 119 8.76 4.07 9.43
N GLY A 120 7.43 4.11 9.41
CA GLY A 120 6.70 5.02 10.28
C GLY A 120 5.19 4.91 10.25
N PHE A 121 4.56 5.51 11.25
CA PHE A 121 3.13 5.69 11.36
C PHE A 121 2.74 7.12 10.99
N TYR A 122 1.70 7.23 10.16
CA TYR A 122 1.04 8.46 9.76
C TYR A 122 -0.37 8.49 10.33
N LEU A 123 -0.81 9.66 10.81
CA LEU A 123 -2.08 9.81 11.52
C LEU A 123 -3.09 10.64 10.72
N GLY A 124 -4.38 10.31 10.87
CA GLY A 124 -5.53 11.12 10.47
C GLY A 124 -5.59 11.58 9.02
N SER A 125 -4.92 10.85 8.10
CA SER A 125 -5.01 11.10 6.67
C SER A 125 -6.30 10.49 6.09
N GLU A 126 -6.19 9.39 5.33
CA GLU A 126 -7.34 8.66 4.83
C GLU A 126 -7.94 7.71 5.88
N ASP A 127 -7.08 7.13 6.72
CA ASP A 127 -7.40 6.22 7.82
C ASP A 127 -6.72 6.76 9.09
N HIS A 128 -7.25 6.45 10.29
CA HIS A 128 -6.72 7.02 11.55
C HIS A 128 -5.23 6.73 11.73
N ILE A 129 -4.82 5.51 11.39
CA ILE A 129 -3.43 5.08 11.44
C ILE A 129 -3.06 4.43 10.11
N ARG A 130 -1.93 4.85 9.55
CA ARG A 130 -1.27 4.18 8.44
C ARG A 130 0.16 3.88 8.82
N TRP A 131 0.52 2.61 8.86
CA TRP A 131 1.91 2.19 8.96
C TRP A 131 2.49 1.98 7.57
N GLU A 132 3.72 2.43 7.34
CA GLU A 132 4.45 2.20 6.11
C GLU A 132 5.90 1.81 6.36
N VAL A 133 6.44 0.98 5.47
CA VAL A 133 7.87 0.75 5.32
C VAL A 133 8.24 0.88 3.86
N ILE A 134 9.30 1.64 3.57
CA ILE A 134 9.88 1.85 2.25
C ILE A 134 11.32 1.34 2.28
N THR A 135 11.63 0.37 1.42
CA THR A 135 12.96 -0.24 1.32
C THR A 135 13.53 0.04 -0.08
N PRO A 136 14.64 0.79 -0.20
CA PRO A 136 15.35 0.94 -1.46
C PRO A 136 15.87 -0.40 -1.98
N HIS A 137 15.99 -0.55 -3.29
CA HIS A 137 16.50 -1.79 -3.87
C HIS A 137 17.90 -2.17 -3.38
N SER A 138 18.79 -1.18 -3.20
CA SER A 138 20.16 -1.39 -2.72
C SER A 138 20.25 -2.12 -1.38
N LEU A 139 19.19 -2.09 -0.57
CA LEU A 139 19.17 -2.67 0.77
C LEU A 139 18.43 -4.01 0.87
N THR A 140 17.91 -4.57 -0.22
CA THR A 140 17.16 -5.84 -0.13
C THR A 140 18.01 -7.06 0.19
N ASN A 141 19.33 -6.97 0.01
CA ASN A 141 20.27 -8.08 0.23
C ASN A 141 21.04 -7.97 1.56
N GLY A 142 20.74 -6.97 2.39
CA GLY A 142 21.40 -6.79 3.69
C GLY A 142 20.86 -7.78 4.74
N ASN A 143 21.76 -8.32 5.57
CA ASN A 143 21.39 -9.12 6.75
C ASN A 143 20.39 -8.34 7.61
N GLN A 144 19.15 -8.82 7.68
CA GLN A 144 18.11 -8.20 8.51
C GLN A 144 18.53 -8.29 9.97
N ASN A 145 18.66 -7.14 10.63
CA ASN A 145 18.99 -7.07 12.05
C ASN A 145 17.88 -7.77 12.88
N LEU A 146 18.26 -8.65 13.80
CA LEU A 146 17.33 -9.35 14.70
C LEU A 146 16.40 -8.38 15.46
N LEU A 147 16.89 -7.19 15.81
CA LEU A 147 16.09 -6.14 16.44
C LEU A 147 14.95 -5.65 15.55
N TRP A 148 15.22 -5.50 14.24
CA TRP A 148 14.22 -5.08 13.26
C TRP A 148 13.12 -6.12 13.10
N GLU A 149 13.46 -7.41 13.01
CA GLU A 149 12.45 -8.46 12.91
C GLU A 149 11.59 -8.57 14.18
N LYS A 150 12.17 -8.40 15.37
CA LYS A 150 11.39 -8.30 16.63
C LYS A 150 10.43 -7.11 16.61
N LYS A 151 10.89 -5.93 16.17
CA LYS A 151 10.08 -4.71 16.08
C LYS A 151 8.92 -4.88 15.09
N LYS A 152 9.19 -5.42 13.91
CA LYS A 152 8.20 -5.74 12.87
C LYS A 152 7.13 -6.71 13.37
N ILE A 153 7.50 -7.74 14.13
CA ILE A 153 6.55 -8.64 14.79
C ILE A 153 5.65 -7.87 15.76
N SER A 154 6.21 -6.97 16.58
CA SER A 154 5.45 -6.13 17.51
C SER A 154 4.43 -5.24 16.77
N ILE A 155 4.88 -4.57 15.70
CA ILE A 155 4.04 -3.74 14.83
C ILE A 155 2.89 -4.55 14.24
N PHE A 156 3.14 -5.75 13.71
CA PHE A 156 2.07 -6.59 13.19
C PHE A 156 1.11 -7.06 14.28
N ARG A 157 1.61 -7.46 15.46
CA ARG A 157 0.73 -7.83 16.59
C ARG A 157 -0.21 -6.67 16.97
N PHE A 158 0.29 -5.44 16.96
CA PHE A 158 -0.53 -4.24 17.16
C PHE A 158 -1.55 -4.05 16.04
N LEU A 159 -1.11 -3.99 14.78
CA LEU A 159 -1.95 -3.76 13.60
C LEU A 159 -2.99 -4.85 13.37
N PHE A 160 -2.80 -6.07 13.88
CA PHE A 160 -3.75 -7.17 13.71
C PHE A 160 -4.57 -7.48 14.98
N ARG A 161 -4.47 -6.65 16.03
CA ARG A 161 -5.25 -6.80 17.27
C ARG A 161 -6.72 -6.42 17.07
N ASN A 162 -7.61 -7.41 16.98
CA ASN A 162 -9.04 -7.21 16.66
C ASN A 162 -9.80 -6.26 17.60
N SER A 163 -9.38 -6.12 18.86
CA SER A 163 -10.08 -5.28 19.84
C SER A 163 -9.95 -3.78 19.58
N LEU A 164 -8.89 -3.35 18.89
CA LEU A 164 -8.56 -1.93 18.65
C LEU A 164 -9.22 -1.36 17.40
N TRP A 165 -9.46 -2.21 16.41
CA TRP A 165 -9.71 -1.78 15.04
C TRP A 165 -11.16 -2.02 14.60
N ALA A 166 -11.67 -1.14 13.75
CA ALA A 166 -12.93 -1.34 13.06
C ALA A 166 -12.85 -2.62 12.22
N LYS A 167 -13.69 -3.61 12.53
CA LYS A 167 -13.69 -4.93 11.89
C LYS A 167 -15.12 -5.44 11.73
N LEU A 168 -15.41 -6.09 10.61
CA LEU A 168 -16.68 -6.78 10.36
C LEU A 168 -16.46 -8.25 10.01
N PRO A 169 -17.33 -9.17 10.48
CA PRO A 169 -17.34 -10.55 10.03
C PRO A 169 -17.45 -10.64 8.50
N GLY A 170 -16.69 -11.54 7.88
CA GLY A 170 -16.69 -11.74 6.42
C GLY A 170 -15.98 -10.66 5.60
N ILE A 171 -15.70 -9.47 6.16
CA ILE A 171 -14.95 -8.40 5.50
C ILE A 171 -13.52 -8.30 6.05
N GLY A 172 -13.32 -8.43 7.36
CA GLY A 172 -12.04 -8.13 8.01
C GLY A 172 -11.98 -6.69 8.51
N PHE A 173 -10.78 -6.11 8.55
CA PHE A 173 -10.61 -4.72 8.98
C PHE A 173 -11.25 -3.77 7.97
N VAL A 174 -11.91 -2.73 8.48
CA VAL A 174 -12.66 -1.77 7.69
C VAL A 174 -11.91 -0.45 7.66
N SER A 175 -11.41 -0.10 6.48
CA SER A 175 -10.76 1.16 6.16
C SER A 175 -11.74 2.12 5.48
N SER A 176 -11.37 3.39 5.33
CA SER A 176 -12.20 4.41 4.69
C SER A 176 -12.44 4.12 3.21
N CYS A 177 -11.44 3.64 2.49
CA CYS A 177 -11.63 3.20 1.10
C CYS A 177 -11.97 1.71 1.02
N PRO A 178 -13.00 1.32 0.23
CA PRO A 178 -13.34 -0.08 -0.04
C PRO A 178 -12.16 -0.94 -0.51
N SER A 179 -11.21 -0.32 -1.24
CA SER A 179 -10.04 -1.01 -1.79
C SER A 179 -8.99 -1.40 -0.73
N ASN A 180 -9.10 -0.88 0.49
CA ASN A 180 -8.25 -1.23 1.64
C ASN A 180 -8.97 -2.16 2.65
N LEU A 181 -10.17 -2.68 2.35
CA LEU A 181 -10.85 -3.63 3.24
C LEU A 181 -10.05 -4.93 3.42
N GLY A 182 -10.28 -5.66 4.51
CA GLY A 182 -9.64 -6.95 4.76
C GLY A 182 -8.40 -6.78 5.62
N ALA A 183 -7.22 -7.04 5.06
CA ALA A 183 -5.97 -6.87 5.80
C ALA A 183 -5.50 -5.41 5.85
N GLY A 184 -6.07 -4.51 5.04
CA GLY A 184 -5.59 -3.13 4.87
C GLY A 184 -4.19 -3.04 4.30
N ARG A 185 -3.60 -4.15 3.85
CA ARG A 185 -2.22 -4.23 3.38
C ARG A 185 -2.16 -4.01 1.88
N ARG A 186 -1.36 -3.03 1.48
CA ARG A 186 -0.96 -2.82 0.09
C ARG A 186 0.56 -2.89 0.01
N ASP A 187 1.04 -3.74 -0.89
CA ASP A 187 2.44 -3.76 -1.25
C ASP A 187 2.58 -3.03 -2.58
N SER A 188 3.71 -2.36 -2.80
CA SER A 188 3.97 -1.64 -4.04
C SER A 188 5.46 -1.63 -4.37
N LEU A 189 5.76 -1.53 -5.66
CA LEU A 189 7.09 -1.31 -6.19
C LEU A 189 7.13 -0.01 -6.96
N LEU A 190 8.31 0.58 -6.97
CA LEU A 190 8.63 1.70 -7.81
C LEU A 190 9.69 1.27 -8.82
N LEU A 191 9.39 1.42 -10.10
CA LEU A 191 10.24 1.05 -11.24
C LEU A 191 10.58 2.30 -12.05
N GLY A 192 11.82 2.44 -12.49
CA GLY A 192 12.21 3.30 -13.60
C GLY A 192 12.16 2.51 -14.90
N LEU A 193 11.58 3.09 -15.95
CA LEU A 193 11.46 2.47 -17.27
C LEU A 193 12.02 3.39 -18.36
N ASP A 194 12.79 2.84 -19.28
CA ASP A 194 13.17 3.55 -20.49
C ASP A 194 11.96 3.77 -21.42
N PRO A 195 11.88 4.89 -22.17
CA PRO A 195 10.74 5.22 -23.02
C PRO A 195 10.38 4.12 -24.02
N GLU A 196 11.40 3.41 -24.53
CA GLU A 196 11.28 2.40 -25.57
C GLU A 196 10.42 1.20 -25.12
N VAL A 197 10.47 0.86 -23.82
CA VAL A 197 9.79 -0.32 -23.27
C VAL A 197 8.45 0.01 -22.60
N VAL A 198 8.12 1.31 -22.45
CA VAL A 198 6.91 1.77 -21.74
C VAL A 198 5.64 1.19 -22.37
N SER A 199 5.44 1.36 -23.68
CA SER A 199 4.17 0.98 -24.32
C SER A 199 3.86 -0.51 -24.15
N GLU A 200 4.85 -1.37 -24.41
CA GLU A 200 4.71 -2.81 -24.26
C GLU A 200 4.51 -3.21 -22.79
N PHE A 201 5.27 -2.62 -21.87
CA PHE A 201 5.13 -2.91 -20.44
C PHE A 201 3.72 -2.59 -19.94
N PHE A 202 3.18 -1.42 -20.31
CA PHE A 202 1.82 -1.03 -19.93
C PHE A 202 0.76 -1.96 -20.54
N SER A 203 0.96 -2.41 -21.79
CA SER A 203 0.07 -3.40 -22.42
C SER A 203 0.04 -4.71 -21.64
N ILE A 204 1.19 -5.24 -21.24
CA ILE A 204 1.30 -6.46 -20.41
C ILE A 204 0.62 -6.27 -19.05
N LEU A 205 0.90 -5.17 -18.36
CA LEU A 205 0.32 -4.90 -17.04
C LEU A 205 -1.20 -4.69 -17.10
N GLN A 206 -1.74 -4.12 -18.17
CA GLN A 206 -3.19 -3.97 -18.35
C GLN A 206 -3.89 -5.34 -18.31
N THR A 207 -3.27 -6.40 -18.83
CA THR A 207 -3.80 -7.78 -18.76
C THR A 207 -3.89 -8.32 -17.33
N LEU A 208 -3.19 -7.69 -16.38
CA LEU A 208 -3.10 -8.07 -14.98
C LEU A 208 -4.01 -7.23 -14.06
N SER A 209 -4.63 -6.17 -14.59
CA SER A 209 -5.46 -5.23 -13.82
C SER A 209 -6.63 -5.90 -13.08
N GLU A 210 -7.22 -6.93 -13.68
CA GLU A 210 -8.33 -7.70 -13.10
C GLU A 210 -7.95 -8.49 -11.83
N PHE A 211 -6.66 -8.66 -11.55
CA PHE A 211 -6.15 -9.41 -10.38
C PHE A 211 -5.78 -8.52 -9.19
N GLY A 212 -6.28 -7.28 -9.16
CA GLY A 212 -6.03 -6.33 -8.07
C GLY A 212 -4.63 -5.70 -8.13
N ILE A 213 -4.03 -5.70 -9.32
CA ILE A 213 -2.78 -5.04 -9.62
C ILE A 213 -3.09 -3.69 -10.23
N GLU A 214 -2.67 -2.64 -9.55
CA GLU A 214 -2.76 -1.27 -10.06
C GLU A 214 -1.38 -0.80 -10.46
N PHE A 215 -1.28 -0.17 -11.61
CA PHE A 215 -0.09 0.52 -12.04
C PHE A 215 -0.46 1.97 -12.34
N ALA A 216 0.38 2.89 -11.90
CA ALA A 216 0.19 4.31 -12.13
C ALA A 216 1.55 4.97 -12.29
N PRO A 217 1.67 5.99 -13.16
CA PRO A 217 2.84 6.85 -13.14
C PRO A 217 3.05 7.44 -11.74
N SER A 218 4.29 7.51 -11.29
CA SER A 218 4.60 8.10 -10.00
C SER A 218 4.52 9.62 -10.09
N THR A 219 3.52 10.20 -9.43
CA THR A 219 3.35 11.66 -9.32
C THR A 219 4.51 12.32 -8.58
N ASP A 220 5.06 11.63 -7.57
CA ASP A 220 6.06 12.17 -6.65
C ASP A 220 7.44 12.29 -7.33
N HIS A 221 7.73 11.43 -8.31
CA HIS A 221 8.98 11.45 -9.08
C HIS A 221 8.90 12.27 -10.37
N ARG A 222 7.69 12.45 -10.94
CA ARG A 222 7.48 13.34 -12.09
C ARG A 222 7.86 14.79 -11.80
N MET A 223 7.69 15.25 -10.56
CA MET A 223 8.03 16.63 -10.15
C MET A 223 9.54 16.87 -9.99
N ARG A 224 10.36 15.82 -9.80
CA ARG A 224 11.79 15.97 -9.48
C ARG A 224 12.70 16.03 -10.69
N ASN A 225 12.30 15.41 -11.81
CA ASN A 225 13.21 15.17 -12.94
C ASN A 225 12.73 15.80 -14.27
N ILE A 226 11.87 16.83 -14.21
CA ILE A 226 11.48 17.59 -15.41
C ILE A 226 12.76 18.13 -16.08
N GLY A 227 13.12 17.51 -17.21
CA GLY A 227 14.26 17.90 -18.06
C GLY A 227 15.57 17.14 -17.87
N LYS A 228 15.72 16.25 -16.88
CA LYS A 228 17.01 15.56 -16.61
C LYS A 228 17.05 14.06 -16.85
N ASP A 229 15.92 13.34 -16.71
CA ASP A 229 15.87 11.90 -16.97
C ASP A 229 14.86 11.56 -18.05
N ARG A 230 15.28 10.76 -19.05
CA ARG A 230 14.38 10.14 -20.03
C ARG A 230 13.58 8.97 -19.43
N VAL A 231 13.67 8.72 -18.14
CA VAL A 231 13.10 7.53 -17.48
C VAL A 231 11.71 7.82 -16.93
N LEU A 232 10.72 6.98 -17.27
CA LEU A 232 9.38 7.03 -16.68
C LEU A 232 9.35 6.23 -15.38
N VAL A 233 9.05 6.90 -14.28
CA VAL A 233 8.86 6.22 -12.99
C VAL A 233 7.42 5.73 -12.84
N VAL A 234 7.26 4.41 -12.67
CA VAL A 234 5.97 3.73 -12.53
C VAL A 234 5.87 3.06 -11.16
N LYS A 235 4.70 3.21 -10.54
CA LYS A 235 4.35 2.52 -9.31
C LYS A 235 3.42 1.36 -9.61
N ILE A 236 3.83 0.14 -9.28
CA ILE A 236 2.99 -1.07 -9.31
C ILE A 236 2.52 -1.36 -7.89
N SER A 237 1.27 -1.76 -7.71
CA SER A 237 0.65 -1.96 -6.41
C SER A 237 -0.27 -3.16 -6.39
N TRP A 238 -0.19 -3.96 -5.34
CA TRP A 238 -1.10 -5.07 -5.08
C TRP A 238 -2.03 -4.70 -3.92
N LYS A 239 -3.33 -4.61 -4.21
CA LYS A 239 -4.37 -4.40 -3.21
C LYS A 239 -4.97 -5.74 -2.83
N ASN A 240 -4.81 -6.17 -1.57
CA ASN A 240 -5.46 -7.38 -1.05
C ASN A 240 -5.19 -8.68 -1.84
N ALA A 241 -4.10 -8.76 -2.62
CA ALA A 241 -3.69 -9.98 -3.32
C ALA A 241 -3.30 -11.08 -2.31
N LEU A 242 -3.51 -12.35 -2.68
CA LEU A 242 -3.12 -13.50 -1.86
C LEU A 242 -1.60 -13.53 -1.66
N ALA A 243 -1.15 -14.08 -0.52
CA ALA A 243 0.28 -14.25 -0.25
C ALA A 243 1.01 -15.03 -1.37
N VAL A 244 0.35 -16.05 -1.93
CA VAL A 244 0.88 -16.82 -3.07
C VAL A 244 1.04 -15.96 -4.32
N GLN A 245 0.04 -15.12 -4.64
CA GLN A 245 0.11 -14.21 -5.79
C GLN A 245 1.22 -13.17 -5.61
N LYS A 246 1.33 -12.58 -4.41
CA LYS A 246 2.42 -11.66 -4.07
C LYS A 246 3.79 -12.31 -4.22
N ARG A 247 3.94 -13.54 -3.72
CA ARG A 247 5.17 -14.33 -3.86
C ARG A 247 5.51 -14.61 -5.33
N GLN A 248 4.50 -14.93 -6.16
CA GLN A 248 4.69 -15.10 -7.59
C GLN A 248 5.20 -13.81 -8.24
N PHE A 249 4.60 -12.66 -7.96
CA PHE A 249 5.11 -11.38 -8.47
C PHE A 249 6.52 -11.06 -8.02
N TYR A 250 6.81 -11.26 -6.73
CA TYR A 250 8.17 -11.04 -6.24
C TYR A 250 9.18 -11.97 -6.92
N LYS A 251 8.81 -13.20 -7.26
CA LYS A 251 9.66 -14.11 -8.04
C LYS A 251 9.84 -13.61 -9.48
N ILE A 252 8.76 -13.24 -10.16
CA ILE A 252 8.76 -12.73 -11.54
C ILE A 252 9.69 -11.52 -11.68
N LEU A 253 9.65 -10.64 -10.68
CA LEU A 253 10.39 -9.39 -10.67
C LEU A 253 11.83 -9.54 -10.12
N GLY A 254 12.28 -10.78 -9.85
CA GLY A 254 13.63 -11.05 -9.34
C GLY A 254 13.89 -10.55 -7.91
N LEU A 255 12.83 -10.33 -7.13
CA LEU A 255 12.85 -9.67 -5.81
C LEU A 255 12.95 -10.64 -4.64
N LEU A 256 12.60 -11.89 -4.90
CA LEU A 256 13.06 -13.00 -4.08
C LEU A 256 14.34 -13.44 -4.76
N GLY A 257 15.49 -13.25 -4.10
CA GLY A 257 16.80 -13.61 -4.64
C GLY A 257 16.72 -14.91 -5.43
N SER A 258 17.31 -14.91 -6.62
CA SER A 258 17.58 -16.13 -7.37
C SER A 258 18.12 -17.17 -6.39
N TYR A 259 17.45 -18.33 -6.33
CA TYR A 259 17.83 -19.45 -5.49
C TYR A 259 19.33 -19.74 -5.56
#